data_AF-A0A087TS61-F1
#
_entry.id   AF-A0A087TS61-F1
#
_cell.length_a   1.000
_cell.length_b   1.000
_cell.length_c   1.000
_cell.angle_alpha   90.00
_cell.angle_beta   90.00
_cell.angle_gamma   90.00
#
_symmetry.space_group_name_H-M   'P 1'
#
loop_
_entity.id
_entity.type
_entity.pdbx_description
1 polymer ?
#
loop_
_entity_poly.entity_id
_entity_poly.type
_entity_poly.pdbx_seq_one_letter_code
_entity_poly.pdbx_strand_id
1 'polypeptide(L)'
;MCRYASDLKVMLRVMAGSNATFLQLERKVSLKALKVFYMEDDGESYITSPAAEGVKNAVRKVITHFRKICDVPPQKIHIRGLKYGFQVWGHAVSAAVADIARVEARVFGEDSSTSVFKEFVFGLFGWSDYSLPAITTVMVEKYLGPKSKADAEPFIRIQKRLEKDFQNLLQDDCIFIMPTLPQSAAYHYANTLRPQNCGYVAIFNILGLPATHCPVGLDDNGLPVGVQVITGLRNDYLNLAVAREIEREFGGWVCPGPIV
;
A
#
# COMPACT_ATOMS: atom_id res chain seq x y z
N MET A 1 5.82 -13.18 0.78
CA MET A 1 4.46 -13.36 0.24
C MET A 1 4.17 -14.84 0.26
N CYS A 2 3.00 -15.27 0.72
CA CYS A 2 2.63 -16.69 0.84
C CYS A 2 1.12 -16.87 0.64
N ARG A 3 0.67 -18.12 0.52
CA ARG A 3 -0.75 -18.46 0.36
C ARG A 3 -1.53 -18.35 1.67
N TYR A 4 -0.90 -18.69 2.80
CA TYR A 4 -1.56 -18.77 4.09
C TYR A 4 -0.99 -17.78 5.09
N ALA A 5 -1.85 -17.15 5.90
CA ALA A 5 -1.45 -16.21 6.94
C ALA A 5 -0.60 -16.89 8.03
N SER A 6 -0.74 -18.20 8.24
CA SER A 6 0.12 -19.00 9.12
C SER A 6 1.60 -18.95 8.73
N ASP A 7 1.88 -18.87 7.43
CA ASP A 7 3.24 -18.96 6.89
C ASP A 7 3.98 -17.63 7.00
N LEU A 8 3.24 -16.51 7.03
CA LEU A 8 3.80 -15.16 7.13
C LEU A 8 4.70 -15.01 8.36
N LYS A 9 4.27 -15.55 9.51
CA LYS A 9 5.05 -15.47 10.75
C LYS A 9 6.39 -16.20 10.64
N VAL A 10 6.38 -17.41 10.09
CA VAL A 10 7.60 -18.21 9.93
C VAL A 10 8.55 -17.55 8.95
N MET A 11 8.02 -17.12 7.79
CA MET A 11 8.78 -16.42 6.76
C MET A 11 9.41 -15.13 7.31
N LEU A 12 8.62 -14.27 7.96
CA LEU A 12 9.10 -12.99 8.49
C LEU A 12 10.16 -13.19 9.57
N ARG A 13 10.00 -14.20 10.45
CA ARG A 13 11.01 -14.54 11.46
C ARG A 13 12.36 -14.88 10.84
N VAL A 14 12.36 -15.68 9.77
CA VAL A 14 13.60 -16.06 9.07
C VAL A 14 14.21 -14.87 8.36
N MET A 15 13.40 -14.08 7.63
CA MET A 15 13.87 -12.92 6.87
C MET A 15 14.41 -11.80 7.78
N ALA A 16 13.82 -11.60 8.95
CA ALA A 16 14.26 -10.57 9.89
C ALA A 16 15.60 -10.94 10.59
N GLY A 17 16.00 -12.20 10.60
CA GLY A 17 17.25 -12.65 11.21
C GLY A 17 17.36 -12.20 12.68
N SER A 18 18.49 -11.57 13.04
CA SER A 18 18.72 -11.02 14.38
C SER A 18 17.71 -9.94 14.78
N ASN A 19 17.07 -9.28 13.81
CA ASN A 19 16.07 -8.23 14.06
C ASN A 19 14.68 -8.78 14.40
N ALA A 20 14.48 -10.10 14.34
CA ALA A 20 13.18 -10.71 14.67
C ALA A 20 12.72 -10.41 16.11
N THR A 21 13.66 -10.14 17.03
CA THR A 21 13.38 -9.75 18.42
C THR A 21 12.60 -8.44 18.51
N PHE A 22 12.78 -7.51 17.57
CA PHE A 22 12.06 -6.24 17.53
C PHE A 22 10.57 -6.41 17.15
N LEU A 23 10.22 -7.51 16.47
CA LEU A 23 8.89 -7.72 15.88
C LEU A 23 7.90 -8.43 16.81
N GLN A 24 8.38 -8.95 17.96
CA GLN A 24 7.56 -9.62 18.98
C GLN A 24 6.65 -10.74 18.44
N LEU A 25 7.09 -11.50 17.43
CA LEU A 25 6.25 -12.47 16.68
C LEU A 25 5.61 -13.60 17.51
N GLU A 26 6.09 -13.82 18.74
CA GLU A 26 5.55 -14.82 19.68
C GLU A 26 4.54 -14.24 20.67
N ARG A 27 4.36 -12.90 20.69
CA ARG A 27 3.39 -12.23 21.55
C ARG A 27 1.97 -12.67 21.20
N LYS A 28 1.22 -13.11 22.21
CA LYS A 28 -0.20 -13.44 22.06
C LYS A 28 -1.02 -12.16 21.94
N VAL A 29 -2.02 -12.19 21.06
CA VAL A 29 -2.92 -11.06 20.80
C VAL A 29 -4.31 -11.41 21.32
N SER A 30 -4.92 -10.49 22.07
CA SER A 30 -6.34 -10.59 22.44
C SER A 30 -7.17 -9.85 21.39
N LEU A 31 -7.85 -10.60 20.53
CA LEU A 31 -8.71 -10.00 19.48
C LEU A 31 -9.86 -9.18 20.07
N LYS A 32 -10.33 -9.53 21.28
CA LYS A 32 -11.39 -8.81 21.98
C LYS A 32 -10.98 -7.39 22.37
N ALA A 33 -9.71 -7.21 22.75
CA ALA A 33 -9.17 -5.94 23.21
C ALA A 33 -8.80 -4.97 22.06
N LEU A 34 -8.91 -5.40 20.80
CA LEU A 34 -8.51 -4.60 19.67
C LEU A 34 -9.37 -3.34 19.51
N LYS A 35 -8.70 -2.23 19.22
CA LYS A 35 -9.35 -1.00 18.74
C LYS A 35 -9.18 -0.93 17.24
N VAL A 36 -10.29 -1.08 16.52
CA VAL A 36 -10.29 -1.13 15.05
C VAL A 36 -10.75 0.21 14.49
N PHE A 37 -9.88 0.86 13.74
CA PHE A 37 -10.20 2.06 12.96
C PHE A 37 -10.27 1.71 11.48
N TYR A 38 -11.13 2.37 10.71
CA TYR A 38 -11.22 2.06 9.29
C TYR A 38 -11.67 3.21 8.39
N MET A 39 -11.31 3.08 7.12
CA MET A 39 -11.79 3.87 5.98
C MET A 39 -12.22 2.95 4.84
N GLU A 40 -13.16 3.40 4.01
CA GLU A 40 -13.65 2.62 2.84
C GLU A 40 -13.01 3.09 1.51
N ASP A 41 -12.16 4.10 1.57
CA ASP A 41 -11.44 4.72 0.44
C ASP A 41 -10.21 5.47 0.99
N ASP A 42 -9.51 6.22 0.13
CA ASP A 42 -8.34 7.03 0.47
C ASP A 42 -8.68 8.44 0.96
N GLY A 43 -9.96 8.75 1.25
CA GLY A 43 -10.38 10.10 1.61
C GLY A 43 -10.73 10.98 0.40
N GLU A 44 -11.28 10.36 -0.65
CA GLU A 44 -11.83 11.02 -1.84
C GLU A 44 -10.77 11.82 -2.63
N SER A 45 -9.68 11.16 -3.02
CA SER A 45 -8.70 11.80 -3.91
C SER A 45 -9.27 12.07 -5.30
N TYR A 46 -8.92 13.21 -5.88
CA TYR A 46 -9.34 13.58 -7.24
C TYR A 46 -8.50 12.92 -8.35
N ILE A 47 -7.36 12.32 -8.00
CA ILE A 47 -6.42 11.75 -8.98
C ILE A 47 -6.35 10.22 -8.92
N THR A 48 -6.92 9.60 -7.89
CA THR A 48 -7.05 8.14 -7.81
C THR A 48 -8.42 7.73 -8.33
N SER A 49 -8.54 6.46 -8.73
CA SER A 49 -9.83 5.92 -9.12
C SER A 49 -10.75 5.82 -7.89
N PRO A 50 -12.05 6.13 -8.02
CA PRO A 50 -13.00 5.88 -6.95
C PRO A 50 -12.96 4.41 -6.51
N ALA A 51 -13.02 4.17 -5.20
CA ALA A 51 -13.09 2.83 -4.65
C ALA A 51 -14.37 2.14 -5.12
N ALA A 52 -14.22 1.00 -5.79
CA ALA A 52 -15.31 0.17 -6.29
C ALA A 52 -16.09 -0.45 -5.13
N GLU A 53 -17.39 -0.67 -5.35
CA GLU A 53 -18.30 -1.15 -4.32
C GLU A 53 -17.89 -2.53 -3.79
N GLY A 54 -17.38 -3.43 -4.64
CA GLY A 54 -16.87 -4.73 -4.22
C GLY A 54 -15.75 -4.64 -3.18
N VAL A 55 -14.85 -3.65 -3.32
CA VAL A 55 -13.76 -3.44 -2.35
C VAL A 55 -14.26 -2.78 -1.07
N LYS A 56 -15.18 -1.81 -1.17
CA LYS A 56 -15.87 -1.23 0.00
C LYS A 56 -16.62 -2.30 0.79
N ASN A 57 -17.28 -3.22 0.10
CA ASN A 57 -17.98 -4.35 0.71
C ASN A 57 -17.03 -5.31 1.40
N ALA A 58 -15.82 -5.54 0.87
CA ALA A 58 -14.79 -6.32 1.57
C ALA A 58 -14.42 -5.68 2.91
N VAL A 59 -14.20 -4.37 2.96
CA VAL A 59 -13.99 -3.64 4.22
C VAL A 59 -15.18 -3.82 5.16
N ARG A 60 -16.41 -3.59 4.69
CA ARG A 60 -17.62 -3.69 5.52
C ARG A 60 -17.84 -5.11 6.08
N LYS A 61 -17.53 -6.16 5.32
CA LYS A 61 -17.55 -7.56 5.78
C LYS A 61 -16.59 -7.77 6.95
N VAL A 62 -15.34 -7.35 6.79
CA VAL A 62 -14.31 -7.42 7.85
C VAL A 62 -14.74 -6.64 9.08
N ILE A 63 -15.22 -5.40 8.91
CA ILE A 63 -15.70 -4.56 10.02
C ILE A 63 -16.91 -5.17 10.74
N THR A 64 -17.81 -5.82 10.00
CA THR A 64 -18.95 -6.52 10.60
C THR A 64 -18.50 -7.71 11.47
N HIS A 65 -17.46 -8.43 11.05
CA HIS A 65 -16.85 -9.48 11.86
C HIS A 65 -16.21 -8.91 13.14
N PHE A 66 -15.33 -7.90 13.01
CA PHE A 66 -14.67 -7.28 14.16
C PHE A 66 -15.65 -6.65 15.14
N ARG A 67 -16.80 -6.13 14.68
CA ARG A 67 -17.89 -5.65 15.55
C ARG A 67 -18.47 -6.74 16.46
N LYS A 68 -18.45 -8.01 16.04
CA LYS A 68 -18.98 -9.13 16.83
C LYS A 68 -17.98 -9.64 17.88
N ILE A 69 -16.68 -9.53 17.59
CA ILE A 69 -15.63 -10.15 18.41
C ILE A 69 -14.88 -9.17 19.31
N CYS A 70 -14.84 -7.88 18.97
CA CYS A 70 -14.18 -6.85 19.78
C CYS A 70 -15.11 -6.31 20.86
N ASP A 71 -14.56 -6.01 22.03
CA ASP A 71 -15.28 -5.39 23.15
C ASP A 71 -15.70 -3.95 22.82
N VAL A 72 -14.89 -3.26 21.99
CA VAL A 72 -15.18 -1.91 21.48
C VAL A 72 -15.55 -2.00 20.00
N PRO A 73 -16.67 -1.38 19.57
CA PRO A 73 -17.07 -1.42 18.16
C PRO A 73 -16.05 -0.69 17.27
N PRO A 74 -15.77 -1.23 16.05
CA PRO A 74 -14.91 -0.55 15.08
C PRO A 74 -15.38 0.85 14.72
N GLN A 75 -14.44 1.79 14.63
CA GLN A 75 -14.70 3.22 14.40
C GLN A 75 -14.35 3.62 12.97
N LYS A 76 -15.32 4.17 12.24
CA LYS A 76 -15.07 4.80 10.95
C LYS A 76 -14.42 6.14 11.20
N ILE A 77 -13.25 6.37 10.63
CA ILE A 77 -12.52 7.64 10.75
C ILE A 77 -12.28 8.24 9.37
N HIS A 78 -11.78 9.47 9.33
CA HIS A 78 -11.43 10.13 8.08
C HIS A 78 -10.10 10.87 8.23
N ILE A 79 -9.03 10.27 7.71
CA ILE A 79 -7.68 10.83 7.73
C ILE A 79 -7.45 11.62 6.44
N ARG A 80 -7.72 12.94 6.50
CA ARG A 80 -7.70 13.84 5.33
C ARG A 80 -6.39 13.84 4.52
N GLY A 81 -5.27 13.48 5.14
CA GLY A 81 -3.97 13.44 4.46
C GLY A 81 -3.82 12.27 3.48
N LEU A 82 -4.57 11.18 3.67
CA LEU A 82 -4.44 9.97 2.85
C LEU A 82 -4.81 10.20 1.38
N LYS A 83 -5.67 11.17 1.08
CA LYS A 83 -6.06 11.49 -0.31
C LYS A 83 -4.91 12.01 -1.16
N TYR A 84 -3.81 12.42 -0.50
CA TYR A 84 -2.57 12.84 -1.14
C TYR A 84 -1.52 11.73 -1.15
N GLY A 85 -1.88 10.48 -0.86
CA GLY A 85 -0.93 9.37 -0.65
C GLY A 85 0.04 9.18 -1.81
N PHE A 86 -0.43 9.26 -3.05
CA PHE A 86 0.42 9.18 -4.24
C PHE A 86 1.39 10.35 -4.34
N GLN A 87 0.92 11.59 -4.14
CA GLN A 87 1.77 12.77 -4.22
C GLN A 87 2.80 12.78 -3.09
N VAL A 88 2.40 12.46 -1.85
CA VAL A 88 3.32 12.37 -0.71
C VAL A 88 4.41 11.34 -1.00
N TRP A 89 4.03 10.14 -1.44
CA TRP A 89 5.00 9.13 -1.83
C TRP A 89 5.92 9.60 -2.96
N GLY A 90 5.36 10.10 -4.06
CA GLY A 90 6.13 10.52 -5.24
C GLY A 90 7.14 11.63 -4.94
N HIS A 91 6.79 12.57 -4.04
CA HIS A 91 7.72 13.60 -3.59
C HIS A 91 8.77 13.05 -2.63
N ALA A 92 8.38 12.18 -1.68
CA ALA A 92 9.29 11.60 -0.70
C ALA A 92 10.37 10.71 -1.34
N VAL A 93 10.05 9.98 -2.42
CA VAL A 93 11.02 9.12 -3.13
C VAL A 93 11.77 9.82 -4.25
N SER A 94 11.49 11.10 -4.51
CA SER A 94 12.15 11.84 -5.58
C SER A 94 13.63 12.08 -5.25
N ALA A 95 14.49 12.05 -6.28
CA ALA A 95 15.93 12.30 -6.13
C ALA A 95 16.24 13.65 -5.46
N ALA A 96 15.45 14.69 -5.75
CA ALA A 96 15.64 16.02 -5.19
C ALA A 96 15.33 16.13 -3.68
N VAL A 97 14.61 15.15 -3.12
CA VAL A 97 14.18 15.13 -1.71
C VAL A 97 14.92 14.07 -0.91
N ALA A 98 15.03 12.86 -1.46
CA ALA A 98 15.67 11.73 -0.80
C ALA A 98 17.20 11.70 -0.96
N ASP A 99 17.79 12.65 -1.70
CA ASP A 99 19.21 12.73 -2.01
C ASP A 99 19.75 11.41 -2.61
N ILE A 100 18.94 10.78 -3.48
CA ILE A 100 19.26 9.53 -4.20
C ILE A 100 19.56 9.79 -5.68
N ALA A 101 20.19 8.82 -6.35
CA ALA A 101 20.38 8.86 -7.80
C ALA A 101 19.03 8.98 -8.55
N ARG A 102 19.02 9.84 -9.57
CA ARG A 102 17.86 10.04 -10.48
C ARG A 102 17.49 8.72 -11.16
N VAL A 103 16.19 8.53 -11.41
CA VAL A 103 15.69 7.40 -12.20
C VAL A 103 16.32 7.42 -13.60
N GLU A 104 16.52 8.61 -14.18
CA GLU A 104 17.23 8.76 -15.47
C GLU A 104 18.58 8.04 -15.48
N ALA A 105 19.42 8.29 -14.47
CA ALA A 105 20.74 7.68 -14.36
C ALA A 105 20.67 6.15 -14.13
N ARG A 106 19.64 5.66 -13.45
CA ARG A 106 19.44 4.21 -13.22
C ARG A 106 18.94 3.49 -14.47
N VAL A 107 18.16 4.16 -15.32
CA VAL A 107 17.58 3.55 -16.53
C VAL A 107 18.55 3.65 -17.70
N PHE A 108 19.14 4.82 -17.93
CA PHE A 108 20.00 5.05 -19.09
C PHE A 108 21.50 4.90 -18.78
N GLY A 109 21.90 4.95 -17.51
CA GLY A 109 23.30 5.00 -17.08
C GLY A 109 23.75 6.43 -16.77
N GLU A 110 24.69 6.59 -15.83
CA GLU A 110 25.16 7.91 -15.35
C GLU A 110 25.77 8.78 -16.47
N ASP A 111 26.48 8.17 -17.42
CA ASP A 111 27.17 8.86 -18.52
C ASP A 111 26.39 8.83 -19.85
N SER A 112 25.11 8.45 -19.81
CA SER A 112 24.33 8.35 -21.04
C SER A 112 23.93 9.72 -21.59
N SER A 113 24.09 9.89 -22.91
CA SER A 113 23.60 11.06 -23.65
C SER A 113 22.20 10.83 -24.25
N THR A 114 21.47 9.84 -23.72
CA THR A 114 20.19 9.39 -24.24
C THR A 114 19.12 10.47 -24.10
N SER A 115 18.49 10.83 -25.22
CA SER A 115 17.38 11.80 -25.19
C SER A 115 16.09 11.12 -24.72
N VAL A 116 15.63 11.48 -23.53
CA VAL A 116 14.41 10.94 -22.91
C VAL A 116 13.19 11.10 -23.83
N PHE A 117 13.04 12.27 -24.48
CA PHE A 117 11.92 12.53 -25.37
C PHE A 117 11.96 11.65 -26.62
N LYS A 118 13.16 11.42 -27.17
CA LYS A 118 13.36 10.53 -28.33
C LYS A 118 12.99 9.09 -27.95
N GLU A 119 13.48 8.60 -26.81
CA GLU A 119 13.14 7.26 -26.33
C GLU A 119 11.64 7.12 -26.06
N PHE A 120 10.98 8.16 -25.57
CA PHE A 120 9.53 8.13 -25.38
C PHE A 120 8.79 7.95 -26.71
N VAL A 121 9.15 8.73 -27.74
CA VAL A 121 8.58 8.58 -29.08
C VAL A 121 8.85 7.17 -29.62
N PHE A 122 10.07 6.66 -29.50
CA PHE A 122 10.41 5.30 -29.91
C PHE A 122 9.63 4.23 -29.13
N GLY A 123 9.41 4.45 -27.84
CA GLY A 123 8.62 3.57 -26.98
C GLY A 123 7.16 3.46 -27.41
N LEU A 124 6.57 4.52 -27.98
CA LEU A 124 5.21 4.47 -28.54
C LEU A 124 5.09 3.55 -29.77
N PHE A 125 6.18 3.35 -30.50
CA PHE A 125 6.24 2.48 -31.68
C PHE A 125 6.94 1.14 -31.41
N GLY A 126 7.36 0.87 -30.17
CA GLY A 126 8.08 -0.36 -29.80
C GLY A 126 9.51 -0.42 -30.34
N TRP A 127 10.12 0.72 -30.67
CA TRP A 127 11.49 0.82 -31.19
C TRP A 127 12.54 1.17 -30.14
N SER A 128 12.12 1.43 -28.89
CA SER A 128 13.05 1.70 -27.81
C SER A 128 13.54 0.40 -27.18
N ASP A 129 14.83 0.35 -26.83
CA ASP A 129 15.40 -0.72 -26.01
C ASP A 129 14.89 -0.67 -24.55
N TYR A 130 14.22 0.41 -24.17
CA TYR A 130 13.66 0.62 -22.83
C TYR A 130 12.14 0.44 -22.83
N SER A 131 11.63 -0.15 -21.75
CA SER A 131 10.19 -0.29 -21.58
C SER A 131 9.51 1.09 -21.47
N LEU A 132 8.35 1.25 -22.12
CA LEU A 132 7.57 2.49 -22.06
C LEU A 132 7.26 2.96 -20.62
N PRO A 133 6.95 2.08 -19.65
CA PRO A 133 6.80 2.49 -18.24
C PRO A 133 8.06 3.11 -17.65
N ALA A 134 9.24 2.54 -17.91
CA ALA A 134 10.51 3.07 -17.39
C ALA A 134 10.80 4.47 -17.95
N ILE A 135 10.64 4.65 -19.26
CA ILE A 135 10.81 5.96 -19.91
C ILE A 135 9.81 6.98 -19.35
N THR A 136 8.56 6.56 -19.15
CA THR A 136 7.51 7.42 -18.58
C THR A 136 7.86 7.85 -17.16
N THR A 137 8.39 6.96 -16.32
CA THR A 137 8.87 7.32 -14.98
C THR A 137 9.99 8.36 -15.04
N VAL A 138 10.96 8.19 -15.96
CA VAL A 138 12.04 9.18 -16.16
C VAL A 138 11.46 10.54 -16.56
N MET A 139 10.51 10.58 -17.51
CA MET A 139 9.86 11.83 -17.89
C MET A 139 9.11 12.48 -16.72
N VAL A 140 8.37 11.70 -15.94
CA VAL A 140 7.63 12.21 -14.77
C VAL A 140 8.62 12.82 -13.77
N GLU A 141 9.70 12.12 -13.41
CA GLU A 141 10.71 12.67 -12.49
C GLU A 141 11.37 13.94 -13.07
N LYS A 142 11.78 13.89 -14.34
CA LYS A 142 12.52 14.97 -15.01
C LYS A 142 11.68 16.22 -15.23
N TYR A 143 10.41 16.09 -15.56
CA TYR A 143 9.56 17.24 -15.94
C TYR A 143 8.50 17.61 -14.90
N LEU A 144 7.91 16.63 -14.21
CA LEU A 144 6.78 16.85 -13.29
C LEU A 144 7.16 16.69 -11.81
N GLY A 145 8.26 16.00 -11.50
CA GLY A 145 8.74 15.82 -10.14
C GLY A 145 9.31 17.11 -9.54
N PRO A 146 9.38 17.20 -8.20
CA PRO A 146 9.95 18.35 -7.51
C PRO A 146 11.41 18.59 -7.92
N LYS A 147 11.81 19.85 -8.05
CA LYS A 147 13.20 20.23 -8.42
C LYS A 147 14.05 20.55 -7.19
N SER A 148 13.40 20.87 -6.09
CA SER A 148 14.02 21.16 -4.82
C SER A 148 13.17 20.65 -3.65
N LYS A 149 13.78 20.59 -2.45
CA LYS A 149 13.05 20.33 -1.20
C LYS A 149 11.97 21.40 -0.93
N ALA A 150 12.17 22.63 -1.39
CA ALA A 150 11.17 23.70 -1.26
C ALA A 150 9.91 23.44 -2.07
N ASP A 151 10.03 22.84 -3.27
CA ASP A 151 8.87 22.47 -4.10
C ASP A 151 8.05 21.33 -3.46
N ALA A 152 8.75 20.42 -2.77
CA ALA A 152 8.14 19.28 -2.08
C ALA A 152 7.56 19.62 -0.70
N GLU A 153 7.87 20.81 -0.17
CA GLU A 153 7.56 21.22 1.20
C GLU A 153 6.07 21.06 1.59
N PRO A 154 5.06 21.38 0.74
CA PRO A 154 3.66 21.11 1.07
C PRO A 154 3.38 19.63 1.35
N PHE A 155 3.97 18.72 0.58
CA PHE A 155 3.78 17.28 0.73
C PHE A 155 4.60 16.72 1.90
N ILE A 156 5.78 17.29 2.19
CA ILE A 156 6.55 16.99 3.40
C ILE A 156 5.75 17.34 4.65
N ARG A 157 5.03 18.47 4.67
CA ARG A 157 4.15 18.82 5.79
C ARG A 157 2.99 17.85 5.96
N ILE A 158 2.39 17.39 4.86
CA ILE A 158 1.34 16.36 4.90
C ILE A 158 1.89 15.05 5.44
N GLN A 159 3.08 14.62 4.98
CA GLN A 159 3.76 13.44 5.49
C GLN A 159 3.95 13.51 7.01
N LYS A 160 4.58 14.58 7.52
CA LYS A 160 4.82 14.76 8.97
C LYS A 160 3.54 14.75 9.78
N ARG A 161 2.46 15.31 9.23
CA ARG A 161 1.14 15.27 9.88
C ARG A 161 0.57 13.85 9.91
N LEU A 162 0.67 13.11 8.81
CA LEU A 162 0.25 11.71 8.74
C LEU A 162 1.05 10.83 9.70
N GLU A 163 2.37 11.02 9.79
CA GLU A 163 3.22 10.33 10.76
C GLU A 163 2.70 10.54 12.19
N LYS A 164 2.41 11.80 12.56
CA LYS A 164 1.86 12.13 13.89
C LYS A 164 0.46 11.55 14.09
N ASP A 165 -0.42 11.66 13.09
CA ASP A 165 -1.79 11.17 13.17
C ASP A 165 -1.79 9.64 13.38
N PHE A 166 -0.99 8.89 12.60
CA PHE A 166 -0.87 7.45 12.75
C PHE A 166 -0.11 7.03 14.02
N GLN A 167 0.90 7.77 14.46
CA GLN A 167 1.58 7.49 15.73
C GLN A 167 0.62 7.61 16.93
N ASN A 168 -0.31 8.57 16.88
CA ASN A 168 -1.32 8.75 17.92
C ASN A 168 -2.46 7.72 17.80
N LEU A 169 -2.83 7.36 16.56
CA LEU A 169 -3.93 6.43 16.29
C LEU A 169 -3.55 4.98 16.55
N LEU A 170 -2.38 4.55 16.08
CA LEU A 170 -1.89 3.17 16.09
C LEU A 170 -0.99 2.90 17.30
N GLN A 171 -1.49 3.27 18.47
CA GLN A 171 -0.93 2.88 19.76
C GLN A 171 -1.20 1.38 20.04
N ASP A 172 -0.80 0.88 21.20
CA ASP A 172 -0.93 -0.53 21.55
C ASP A 172 -2.34 -1.09 21.29
N ASP A 173 -2.40 -2.27 20.70
CA ASP A 173 -3.63 -3.01 20.30
C ASP A 173 -4.59 -2.24 19.36
N CYS A 174 -4.11 -1.17 18.70
CA CYS A 174 -4.86 -0.44 17.69
C CYS A 174 -4.47 -0.86 16.27
N ILE A 175 -5.47 -1.04 15.41
CA ILE A 175 -5.27 -1.38 14.00
C ILE A 175 -6.08 -0.43 13.10
N PHE A 176 -5.58 -0.20 11.89
CA PHE A 176 -6.27 0.55 10.85
C PHE A 176 -6.52 -0.35 9.64
N ILE A 177 -7.76 -0.39 9.15
CA ILE A 177 -8.17 -1.21 8.02
C ILE A 177 -8.67 -0.31 6.89
N MET A 178 -8.20 -0.55 5.68
CA MET A 178 -8.69 0.13 4.48
C MET A 178 -8.57 -0.77 3.24
N PRO A 179 -9.18 -0.41 2.10
CA PRO A 179 -8.91 -1.07 0.83
C PRO A 179 -7.40 -1.14 0.54
N THR A 180 -6.91 -2.26 0.00
CA THR A 180 -5.52 -2.31 -0.48
C THR A 180 -5.34 -1.52 -1.78
N LEU A 181 -6.33 -1.61 -2.67
CA LEU A 181 -6.40 -0.85 -3.91
C LEU A 181 -7.87 -0.46 -4.13
N PRO A 182 -8.16 0.60 -4.92
CA PRO A 182 -9.53 1.03 -5.13
C PRO A 182 -10.37 0.05 -5.96
N GLN A 183 -9.75 -0.86 -6.70
CA GLN A 183 -10.42 -1.78 -7.63
C GLN A 183 -9.76 -3.17 -7.54
N SER A 184 -10.48 -4.21 -7.96
CA SER A 184 -9.94 -5.55 -8.18
C SER A 184 -8.97 -5.55 -9.37
N ALA A 185 -8.45 -6.73 -9.74
CA ALA A 185 -7.43 -6.85 -10.78
C ALA A 185 -7.84 -6.13 -12.07
N ALA A 186 -7.05 -5.13 -12.46
CA ALA A 186 -7.30 -4.38 -13.69
C ALA A 186 -6.89 -5.20 -14.92
N TYR A 187 -7.54 -4.94 -16.06
CA TYR A 187 -7.09 -5.46 -17.34
C TYR A 187 -5.65 -5.03 -17.65
N HIS A 188 -4.97 -5.80 -18.50
CA HIS A 188 -3.61 -5.48 -18.94
C HIS A 188 -3.52 -4.03 -19.43
N TYR A 189 -2.46 -3.34 -19.03
CA TYR A 189 -2.15 -1.94 -19.36
C TYR A 189 -3.10 -0.87 -18.78
N ALA A 190 -4.27 -1.23 -18.21
CA ALA A 190 -5.18 -0.24 -17.63
C ALA A 190 -4.55 0.56 -16.48
N ASN A 191 -3.66 -0.07 -15.70
CA ASN A 191 -2.91 0.60 -14.63
C ASN A 191 -1.90 1.63 -15.14
N THR A 192 -1.43 1.53 -16.40
CA THR A 192 -0.56 2.55 -17.01
C THR A 192 -1.26 3.91 -17.08
N LEU A 193 -2.58 3.92 -17.22
CA LEU A 193 -3.40 5.14 -17.23
C LEU A 193 -3.85 5.59 -15.84
N ARG A 194 -3.62 4.77 -14.81
CA ARG A 194 -4.07 5.01 -13.43
C ARG A 194 -2.98 4.72 -12.38
N PRO A 195 -1.72 5.17 -12.58
CA PRO A 195 -0.62 4.85 -11.66
C PRO A 195 -0.86 5.36 -10.23
N GLN A 196 -1.68 6.41 -10.09
CA GLN A 196 -2.02 7.05 -8.82
C GLN A 196 -2.72 6.10 -7.84
N ASN A 197 -3.36 5.03 -8.33
CA ASN A 197 -4.03 4.03 -7.49
C ASN A 197 -3.06 3.37 -6.50
N CYS A 198 -1.75 3.34 -6.80
CA CYS A 198 -0.76 2.83 -5.85
C CYS A 198 -0.62 3.68 -4.58
N GLY A 199 -1.18 4.90 -4.57
CA GLY A 199 -1.22 5.78 -3.39
C GLY A 199 -1.84 5.12 -2.15
N TYR A 200 -2.77 4.17 -2.35
CA TYR A 200 -3.38 3.39 -1.27
C TYR A 200 -2.36 2.58 -0.46
N VAL A 201 -1.30 2.07 -1.09
CA VAL A 201 -0.26 1.26 -0.42
C VAL A 201 1.03 2.05 -0.22
N ALA A 202 1.38 2.91 -1.17
CA ALA A 202 2.67 3.56 -1.23
C ALA A 202 2.90 4.55 -0.08
N ILE A 203 1.83 5.15 0.45
CA ILE A 203 1.91 6.05 1.59
C ILE A 203 2.48 5.34 2.83
N PHE A 204 2.10 4.09 3.08
CA PHE A 204 2.55 3.35 4.27
C PHE A 204 4.03 2.98 4.21
N ASN A 205 4.62 2.88 3.01
CA ASN A 205 6.06 2.74 2.85
C ASN A 205 6.81 3.97 3.38
N ILE A 206 6.28 5.17 3.13
CA ILE A 206 6.88 6.42 3.60
C ILE A 206 6.72 6.58 5.11
N LEU A 207 5.56 6.21 5.64
CA LEU A 207 5.30 6.24 7.07
C LEU A 207 6.06 5.14 7.84
N GLY A 208 6.65 4.17 7.14
CA GLY A 208 7.37 3.04 7.73
C GLY A 208 6.46 2.09 8.52
N LEU A 209 5.15 2.08 8.22
CA LEU A 209 4.17 1.30 8.98
C LEU A 209 4.03 -0.10 8.38
N PRO A 210 4.01 -1.16 9.22
CA PRO A 210 3.71 -2.50 8.74
C PRO A 210 2.28 -2.57 8.19
N ALA A 211 2.14 -3.12 6.99
CA ALA A 211 0.87 -3.31 6.30
C ALA A 211 0.79 -4.71 5.70
N THR A 212 -0.27 -5.48 6.01
CA THR A 212 -0.52 -6.81 5.42
C THR A 212 -1.79 -6.78 4.60
N HIS A 213 -1.71 -7.24 3.36
CA HIS A 213 -2.88 -7.51 2.54
C HIS A 213 -3.53 -8.83 2.95
N CYS A 214 -4.84 -8.82 3.17
CA CYS A 214 -5.64 -9.95 3.59
C CYS A 214 -6.79 -10.18 2.59
N PRO A 215 -6.81 -11.32 1.88
CA PRO A 215 -7.94 -11.69 1.02
C PRO A 215 -9.24 -11.85 1.84
N VAL A 216 -10.35 -11.34 1.30
CA VAL A 216 -11.68 -11.38 1.94
C VAL A 216 -12.71 -12.11 1.07
N GLY A 217 -12.34 -12.45 -0.16
CA GLY A 217 -13.17 -13.22 -1.09
C GLY A 217 -13.04 -12.69 -2.52
N LEU A 218 -14.09 -12.91 -3.30
CA LEU A 218 -14.19 -12.46 -4.69
C LEU A 218 -15.23 -11.35 -4.82
N ASP A 219 -15.04 -10.46 -5.80
CA ASP A 219 -16.08 -9.51 -6.23
C ASP A 219 -17.11 -10.16 -7.15
N ASP A 220 -18.07 -9.37 -7.62
CA ASP A 220 -19.16 -9.82 -8.50
C ASP A 220 -18.66 -10.32 -9.87
N ASN A 221 -17.42 -10.00 -10.24
CA ASN A 221 -16.78 -10.50 -11.47
C ASN A 221 -15.89 -11.73 -11.20
N GLY A 222 -15.90 -12.28 -9.99
CA GLY A 222 -15.06 -13.41 -9.59
C GLY A 222 -13.60 -13.06 -9.37
N LEU A 223 -13.24 -11.78 -9.23
CA LEU A 223 -11.86 -11.33 -9.02
C LEU A 223 -11.53 -11.20 -7.53
N PRO A 224 -10.32 -11.59 -7.09
CA PRO A 224 -9.91 -11.46 -5.69
C PRO A 224 -9.99 -10.01 -5.18
N VAL A 225 -10.61 -9.86 -4.01
CA VAL A 225 -10.64 -8.61 -3.25
C VAL A 225 -10.14 -8.83 -1.83
N GLY A 226 -9.58 -7.78 -1.26
CA GLY A 226 -9.04 -7.84 0.09
C GLY A 226 -8.88 -6.46 0.69
N VAL A 227 -8.48 -6.47 1.96
CA VAL A 227 -8.19 -5.27 2.74
C VAL A 227 -6.72 -5.27 3.12
N GLN A 228 -6.18 -4.10 3.41
CA GLN A 228 -4.90 -4.01 4.09
C GLN A 228 -5.13 -3.68 5.56
N VAL A 229 -4.37 -4.35 6.42
CA VAL A 229 -4.31 -4.11 7.86
C VAL A 229 -3.01 -3.37 8.15
N ILE A 230 -3.10 -2.20 8.75
CA ILE A 230 -1.98 -1.35 9.13
C ILE A 230 -1.91 -1.31 10.66
N THR A 231 -0.70 -1.46 11.20
CA THR A 231 -0.45 -1.38 12.64
C THR A 231 0.68 -0.40 12.95
N GLY A 232 0.87 -0.09 14.23
CA GLY A 232 1.99 0.75 14.67
C GLY A 232 3.34 0.16 14.29
N LEU A 233 4.37 1.02 14.29
CA LEU A 233 5.74 0.63 13.98
C LEU A 233 6.19 -0.56 14.86
N ARG A 234 6.75 -1.61 14.23
CA ARG A 234 7.21 -2.87 14.88
C ARG A 234 6.10 -3.70 15.54
N ASN A 235 4.83 -3.40 15.30
CA ASN A 235 3.70 -4.23 15.76
C ASN A 235 3.31 -5.30 14.73
N ASP A 236 4.27 -5.87 14.01
CA ASP A 236 4.04 -6.90 13.01
C ASP A 236 3.32 -8.14 13.57
N TYR A 237 3.58 -8.51 14.83
CA TYR A 237 2.85 -9.61 15.51
C TYR A 237 1.33 -9.38 15.51
N LEU A 238 0.90 -8.12 15.68
CA LEU A 238 -0.51 -7.72 15.69
C LEU A 238 -1.08 -7.81 14.27
N ASN A 239 -0.33 -7.31 13.30
CA ASN A 239 -0.69 -7.33 11.90
C ASN A 239 -0.93 -8.78 11.42
N LEU A 240 -0.01 -9.69 11.76
CA LEU A 240 -0.10 -11.11 11.41
C LEU A 240 -1.23 -11.84 12.16
N ALA A 241 -1.49 -11.51 13.43
CA ALA A 241 -2.58 -12.10 14.18
C ALA A 241 -3.95 -11.73 13.57
N VAL A 242 -4.11 -10.47 13.16
CA VAL A 242 -5.32 -9.99 12.46
C VAL A 242 -5.43 -10.61 11.07
N ALA A 243 -4.33 -10.76 10.33
CA ALA A 243 -4.35 -11.45 9.04
C ALA A 243 -4.84 -12.90 9.16
N ARG A 244 -4.39 -13.63 10.19
CA ARG A 244 -4.88 -14.98 10.50
C ARG A 244 -6.35 -15.01 10.89
N GLU A 245 -6.82 -13.99 11.61
CA GLU A 245 -8.24 -13.86 11.96
C GLU A 245 -9.12 -13.67 10.74
N ILE A 246 -8.71 -12.79 9.82
CA ILE A 246 -9.41 -12.54 8.56
C ILE A 246 -9.39 -13.81 7.70
N GLU A 247 -8.25 -14.49 7.58
CA GLU A 247 -8.18 -15.77 6.86
C GLU A 247 -9.12 -16.83 7.46
N ARG A 248 -9.19 -16.96 8.79
CA ARG A 248 -10.08 -17.92 9.45
C ARG A 248 -11.56 -17.65 9.14
N GLU A 249 -11.97 -16.38 9.16
CA GLU A 249 -13.36 -15.99 8.93
C GLU A 249 -13.76 -16.06 7.45
N PHE A 250 -12.87 -15.62 6.55
CA PHE A 250 -13.22 -15.41 5.14
C PHE A 250 -12.61 -16.44 4.17
N GLY A 251 -11.83 -17.40 4.68
CA GLY A 251 -11.26 -18.52 3.91
C GLY A 251 -9.93 -18.22 3.20
N GLY A 252 -9.51 -16.97 3.13
CA GLY A 252 -8.20 -16.58 2.58
C GLY A 252 -8.04 -16.87 1.09
N TRP A 253 -6.88 -17.42 0.70
CA TRP A 253 -6.54 -17.70 -0.69
C TRP A 253 -7.33 -18.89 -1.26
N VAL A 254 -7.85 -18.72 -2.48
CA VAL A 254 -8.49 -19.77 -3.27
C VAL A 254 -7.67 -20.04 -4.53
N CYS A 255 -7.47 -21.32 -4.87
CA CYS A 255 -6.72 -21.69 -6.07
C CYS A 255 -7.45 -21.23 -7.35
N PRO A 256 -6.80 -20.45 -8.23
CA PRO A 256 -7.44 -19.97 -9.46
C PRO A 256 -7.46 -21.00 -10.59
N GLY A 257 -6.79 -22.14 -10.42
CA GLY A 257 -6.69 -23.20 -11.43
C GLY A 257 -7.22 -24.54 -10.90
N PRO A 258 -7.50 -25.51 -11.80
CA PRO A 258 -7.76 -26.88 -11.38
C PRO A 258 -6.54 -27.43 -10.64
N ILE A 259 -6.78 -28.17 -9.56
CA ILE A 259 -5.74 -28.98 -8.92
C ILE A 259 -5.43 -30.11 -9.92
N VAL A 260 -4.31 -29.98 -10.63
CA VAL A 260 -3.79 -31.02 -11.51
C VAL A 260 -2.97 -32.00 -10.68
#